data_AF-A0A936LW53-F1
#
_entry.id   AF-A0A936LW53-F1
#
_cell.length_a   1.000
_cell.length_b   1.000
_cell.length_c   1.000
_cell.angle_alpha   90.00
_cell.angle_beta   90.00
_cell.angle_gamma   90.00
#
_symmetry.space_group_name_H-M   'P 1'
#
loop_
_entity.id
_entity.type
_entity.pdbx_description
1 polymer ?
#
loop_
_entity_poly.entity_id
_entity_poly.type
_entity_poly.pdbx_seq_one_letter_code
_entity_poly.pdbx_strand_id
1 'polypeptide(L)'
;MNPYLKRYLFCLTAFSSLFIASCSKDTDDKVPDDKINENLVSGYPAEVAVEWNKMFLEIERFAAGYRPGPAPRALGLMGLATYEACISGMPDYNSIASRYSGLTITKAEADTEYHWPTVVHAIYSTMIPRFFPNIHSSVSSRVSGLISSLNSKYLAEAGEELYNRSYKFGQTVGLEMWDWSTTDAVGHDHYKDPFGTYSWQANFKGPGNWKPTEPGPDKPMGAVYGKVRTFAITETDKICLPPSAYYMQYSEDPKSEYYSQALQVYTKNAASSYLVEWIGEYWSDDLLNLTFSPGPRWIAVANQIINIEKSNLETAIEAYAKCGMALNDAAVGCWNSKYYYNIERPDTYIKK
;
A
#
# COMPACT_ATOMS: atom_id res chain seq x y z
N MET A 1 26.32 -50.75 -68.60
CA MET A 1 26.21 -49.32 -68.21
C MET A 1 24.88 -49.14 -67.48
N ASN A 2 24.78 -48.70 -66.23
CA ASN A 2 25.79 -48.51 -65.20
C ASN A 2 25.22 -49.08 -63.88
N PRO A 3 25.91 -50.04 -63.22
CA PRO A 3 25.38 -50.85 -62.12
C PRO A 3 26.20 -50.69 -60.81
N TYR A 4 25.60 -50.21 -59.71
CA TYR A 4 26.13 -50.42 -58.34
C TYR A 4 24.95 -50.39 -57.35
N LEU A 5 24.15 -51.46 -57.24
CA LEU A 5 24.40 -52.70 -56.49
C LEU A 5 24.42 -52.43 -54.96
N LYS A 6 23.31 -52.67 -54.26
CA LYS A 6 23.02 -53.94 -53.57
C LYS A 6 24.24 -54.51 -52.84
N ARG A 7 24.35 -54.19 -51.55
CA ARG A 7 25.14 -54.80 -50.46
C ARG A 7 25.07 -53.72 -49.37
N TYR A 8 24.31 -53.82 -48.29
CA TYR A 8 24.49 -54.78 -47.20
C TYR A 8 23.14 -54.97 -46.49
N LEU A 9 22.43 -56.02 -46.87
CA LEU A 9 21.52 -56.74 -45.98
C LEU A 9 22.28 -58.01 -45.57
N PHE A 10 22.19 -58.39 -44.30
CA PHE A 10 22.86 -59.54 -43.67
C PHE A 10 24.35 -59.40 -43.37
N CYS A 11 24.66 -58.93 -42.16
CA CYS A 11 25.46 -59.66 -41.16
C CYS A 11 25.77 -58.74 -39.98
N LEU A 12 24.86 -58.69 -39.00
CA LEU A 12 25.18 -58.71 -37.56
C LEU A 12 23.87 -58.95 -36.80
N THR A 13 23.33 -60.14 -37.02
CA THR A 13 22.74 -60.95 -35.96
C THR A 13 23.77 -61.07 -34.83
N ALA A 14 23.53 -60.38 -33.72
CA ALA A 14 24.03 -60.66 -32.36
C ALA A 14 24.07 -59.34 -31.60
N PHE A 15 22.93 -58.93 -31.09
CA PHE A 15 22.72 -58.20 -29.84
C PHE A 15 21.21 -57.93 -29.83
N SER A 16 20.43 -58.99 -29.67
CA SER A 16 19.90 -59.38 -28.35
C SER A 16 18.85 -58.34 -27.93
N SER A 17 17.55 -58.60 -28.18
CA SER A 17 16.67 -59.26 -27.19
C SER A 17 16.84 -58.60 -25.81
N LEU A 18 15.91 -57.84 -25.27
CA LEU A 18 14.51 -58.18 -25.05
C LEU A 18 13.68 -56.90 -24.80
N PHE A 19 12.66 -56.69 -25.63
CA PHE A 19 11.36 -56.28 -25.10
C PHE A 19 10.59 -57.58 -24.86
N ILE A 20 10.21 -57.87 -23.61
CA ILE A 20 8.93 -58.48 -23.18
C ILE A 20 8.93 -58.51 -21.65
N ALA A 21 7.81 -58.00 -21.12
CA ALA A 21 7.24 -58.06 -19.78
C ALA A 21 7.86 -58.99 -18.72
N SER A 22 8.06 -58.41 -17.54
CA SER A 22 7.83 -59.12 -16.28
C SER A 22 7.13 -58.16 -15.31
N CYS A 23 5.84 -58.39 -15.08
CA CYS A 23 5.19 -57.96 -13.85
C CYS A 23 5.81 -58.73 -12.70
N SER A 24 6.65 -58.10 -11.89
CA SER A 24 6.75 -58.48 -10.47
C SER A 24 5.90 -57.49 -9.68
N LYS A 25 4.94 -58.04 -8.93
CA LYS A 25 4.37 -57.35 -7.77
C LYS A 25 5.44 -57.40 -6.70
N ASP A 26 6.29 -56.39 -6.66
CA ASP A 26 7.14 -56.14 -5.51
C ASP A 26 6.67 -54.85 -4.85
N THR A 27 6.21 -55.04 -3.62
CA THR A 27 5.93 -54.02 -2.62
C THR A 27 7.23 -53.29 -2.31
N ASP A 28 7.49 -52.19 -3.01
CA ASP A 28 8.46 -51.20 -2.58
C ASP A 28 7.69 -50.02 -2.00
N ASP A 29 7.91 -49.83 -0.70
CA ASP A 29 7.54 -48.66 0.09
C ASP A 29 8.10 -47.40 -0.57
N LYS A 30 7.39 -46.88 -1.57
CA LYS A 30 7.47 -45.46 -1.90
C LYS A 30 6.72 -44.74 -0.79
N VAL A 31 7.48 -44.31 0.21
CA VAL A 31 7.12 -43.17 1.05
C VAL A 31 6.57 -42.10 0.10
N PRO A 32 5.30 -41.69 0.20
CA PRO A 32 4.80 -40.61 -0.61
C PRO A 32 5.66 -39.38 -0.32
N ASP A 33 6.14 -38.75 -1.37
CA ASP A 33 6.76 -37.42 -1.33
C ASP A 33 5.67 -36.35 -1.11
N ASP A 34 4.75 -36.60 -0.17
CA ASP A 34 3.59 -35.78 0.14
C ASP A 34 3.84 -35.04 1.45
N LYS A 35 4.60 -33.94 1.38
CA LYS A 35 4.38 -32.73 2.20
C LYS A 35 4.89 -31.50 1.45
N ILE A 36 4.37 -31.26 0.25
CA ILE A 36 4.28 -29.87 -0.22
C ILE A 36 3.33 -29.18 0.75
N ASN A 37 3.81 -28.14 1.43
CA ASN A 37 3.09 -27.44 2.50
C ASN A 37 1.76 -26.86 1.95
N GLU A 38 0.63 -27.54 2.19
CA GLU A 38 -0.70 -27.18 1.65
C GLU A 38 -1.27 -25.89 2.27
N ASN A 39 -0.67 -25.39 3.37
CA ASN A 39 -1.14 -24.18 4.06
C ASN A 39 -0.68 -22.89 3.37
N LEU A 40 -1.13 -22.68 2.14
CA LEU A 40 -0.83 -21.50 1.34
C LEU A 40 -1.77 -20.34 1.66
N VAL A 41 -1.25 -19.12 1.62
CA VAL A 41 -2.05 -17.89 1.81
C VAL A 41 -3.08 -17.74 0.68
N SER A 42 -2.72 -18.18 -0.53
CA SER A 42 -3.61 -18.20 -1.70
C SER A 42 -4.82 -19.12 -1.54
N GLY A 43 -4.83 -20.01 -0.54
CA GLY A 43 -5.97 -20.86 -0.19
C GLY A 43 -7.10 -20.14 0.57
N TYR A 44 -6.86 -18.91 1.05
CA TYR A 44 -7.83 -18.16 1.85
C TYR A 44 -8.49 -17.01 1.07
N PRO A 45 -9.74 -16.64 1.41
CA PRO A 45 -10.40 -15.48 0.82
C PRO A 45 -9.80 -14.16 1.32
N ALA A 46 -9.84 -13.12 0.48
CA ALA A 46 -9.34 -11.78 0.81
C ALA A 46 -10.18 -11.00 1.84
N GLU A 47 -11.28 -11.58 2.34
CA GLU A 47 -12.30 -10.91 3.16
C GLU A 47 -11.69 -10.17 4.37
N VAL A 48 -10.76 -10.80 5.10
CA VAL A 48 -10.14 -10.19 6.27
C VAL A 48 -9.44 -8.86 5.97
N ALA A 49 -8.72 -8.80 4.85
CA ALA A 49 -7.96 -7.63 4.45
C ALA A 49 -8.90 -6.53 3.92
N VAL A 50 -9.93 -6.91 3.17
CA VAL A 50 -10.97 -6.00 2.68
C VAL A 50 -11.75 -5.37 3.85
N GLU A 51 -12.19 -6.16 4.83
CA GLU A 51 -12.96 -5.65 5.97
C GLU A 51 -12.14 -4.69 6.85
N TRP A 52 -10.87 -5.01 7.09
CA TRP A 52 -9.99 -4.10 7.82
C TRP A 52 -9.69 -2.80 7.05
N ASN A 53 -9.53 -2.86 5.74
CA ASN A 53 -9.33 -1.66 4.93
C ASN A 53 -10.61 -0.81 4.85
N LYS A 54 -11.81 -1.41 4.79
CA LYS A 54 -13.07 -0.66 4.95
C LYS A 54 -13.12 0.05 6.30
N MET A 55 -12.77 -0.66 7.38
CA MET A 55 -12.72 -0.06 8.71
C MET A 55 -11.70 1.08 8.81
N PHE A 56 -10.52 0.93 8.20
CA PHE A 56 -9.52 1.98 8.12
C PHE A 56 -10.10 3.25 7.47
N LEU A 57 -10.80 3.13 6.34
CA LEU A 57 -11.44 4.26 5.66
C LEU A 57 -12.48 4.96 6.54
N GLU A 58 -13.24 4.19 7.33
CA GLU A 58 -14.21 4.77 8.26
C GLU A 58 -13.57 5.52 9.43
N ILE A 59 -12.46 4.99 9.97
CA ILE A 59 -11.69 5.62 11.04
C ILE A 59 -11.00 6.89 10.52
N GLU A 60 -10.28 6.78 9.40
CA GLU A 60 -9.45 7.85 8.85
C GLU A 60 -10.26 9.09 8.46
N ARG A 61 -11.50 8.90 7.99
CA ARG A 61 -12.46 9.98 7.73
C ARG A 61 -12.58 10.99 8.88
N PHE A 62 -12.44 10.54 10.12
CA PHE A 62 -12.50 11.38 11.33
C PHE A 62 -11.15 11.59 12.02
N ALA A 63 -10.05 11.06 11.47
CA ALA A 63 -8.74 11.11 12.09
C ALA A 63 -8.09 12.50 11.91
N ALA A 64 -8.10 13.31 12.96
CA ALA A 64 -7.45 14.62 12.95
C ALA A 64 -5.94 14.50 12.70
N GLY A 65 -5.42 15.37 11.84
CA GLY A 65 -3.99 15.44 11.49
C GLY A 65 -3.47 14.29 10.61
N TYR A 66 -4.30 13.31 10.28
CA TYR A 66 -3.89 12.18 9.45
C TYR A 66 -3.75 12.50 7.96
N ARG A 67 -4.24 13.67 7.55
CA ARG A 67 -4.25 14.08 6.15
C ARG A 67 -3.01 14.85 5.74
N PRO A 68 -2.57 14.71 4.49
CA PRO A 68 -2.85 13.59 3.58
C PRO A 68 -1.77 12.52 3.64
N GLY A 69 -0.68 12.74 4.39
CA GLY A 69 0.48 11.86 4.44
C GLY A 69 0.39 10.74 5.50
N PRO A 70 0.07 11.04 6.78
CA PRO A 70 0.10 10.01 7.82
C PRO A 70 -0.81 8.81 7.55
N ALA A 71 -1.94 9.01 6.86
CA ALA A 71 -2.82 7.92 6.44
C ALA A 71 -2.15 6.94 5.45
N PRO A 72 -1.61 7.37 4.29
CA PRO A 72 -0.75 6.55 3.44
C PRO A 72 0.39 5.84 4.17
N ARG A 73 1.06 6.53 5.10
CA ARG A 73 2.14 5.95 5.91
C ARG A 73 1.64 4.77 6.73
N ALA A 74 0.52 4.93 7.44
CA ALA A 74 -0.10 3.85 8.21
C ALA A 74 -0.51 2.66 7.31
N LEU A 75 -1.08 2.93 6.13
CA LEU A 75 -1.43 1.90 5.14
C LEU A 75 -0.20 1.13 4.66
N GLY A 76 0.89 1.82 4.31
CA GLY A 76 2.13 1.19 3.88
C GLY A 76 2.76 0.31 4.96
N LEU A 77 2.76 0.77 6.22
CA LEU A 77 3.29 0.01 7.35
C LEU A 77 2.45 -1.23 7.67
N MET A 78 1.13 -1.11 7.71
CA MET A 78 0.25 -2.27 7.95
C MET A 78 0.30 -3.26 6.79
N GLY A 79 0.34 -2.78 5.55
CA GLY A 79 0.49 -3.62 4.36
C GLY A 79 1.84 -4.36 4.33
N LEU A 80 2.94 -3.69 4.70
CA LEU A 80 4.23 -4.35 4.81
C LEU A 80 4.24 -5.40 5.94
N ALA A 81 3.60 -5.11 7.08
CA ALA A 81 3.50 -6.08 8.18
C ALA A 81 2.73 -7.35 7.76
N THR A 82 1.60 -7.20 7.07
CA THR A 82 0.81 -8.35 6.61
C THR A 82 1.55 -9.16 5.55
N TYR A 83 2.23 -8.48 4.61
CA TYR A 83 3.07 -9.13 3.60
C TYR A 83 4.20 -9.95 4.24
N GLU A 84 5.00 -9.34 5.13
CA GLU A 84 6.13 -10.02 5.76
C GLU A 84 5.68 -11.15 6.71
N ALA A 85 4.55 -11.01 7.39
CA ALA A 85 4.01 -12.07 8.25
C ALA A 85 3.57 -13.30 7.44
N CYS A 86 2.97 -13.09 6.27
CA CYS A 86 2.39 -14.16 5.47
C CYS A 86 3.39 -14.78 4.48
N ILE A 87 4.60 -14.24 4.35
CA ILE A 87 5.56 -14.58 3.29
C ILE A 87 5.91 -16.08 3.23
N SER A 88 5.90 -16.77 4.37
CA SER A 88 6.18 -18.22 4.43
C SER A 88 5.10 -19.09 3.77
N GLY A 89 3.87 -18.60 3.65
CA GLY A 89 2.79 -19.24 2.90
C GLY A 89 2.62 -18.67 1.48
N MET A 90 3.62 -17.93 0.97
CA MET A 90 3.66 -17.28 -0.35
C MET A 90 4.94 -17.67 -1.10
N PRO A 91 5.09 -18.93 -1.57
CA PRO A 91 6.36 -19.48 -2.06
C PRO A 91 6.96 -18.75 -3.28
N ASP A 92 6.13 -18.06 -4.07
CA ASP A 92 6.54 -17.29 -5.24
C ASP A 92 7.02 -15.86 -4.91
N TYR A 93 7.03 -15.50 -3.62
CA TYR A 93 7.33 -14.16 -3.13
C TYR A 93 8.55 -14.16 -2.22
N ASN A 94 9.20 -12.99 -2.09
CA ASN A 94 10.41 -12.82 -1.28
C ASN A 94 10.19 -11.78 -0.19
N SER A 95 10.67 -12.08 1.01
CA SER A 95 10.77 -11.07 2.07
C SER A 95 11.59 -9.88 1.59
N ILE A 96 11.08 -8.68 1.85
CA ILE A 96 11.75 -7.41 1.57
C ILE A 96 12.19 -6.69 2.85
N ALA A 97 11.97 -7.29 4.03
CA ALA A 97 12.37 -6.70 5.32
C ALA A 97 13.84 -6.26 5.36
N SER A 98 14.74 -7.07 4.77
CA SER A 98 16.18 -6.77 4.72
C SER A 98 16.55 -5.49 3.96
N ARG A 99 15.64 -4.94 3.15
CA ARG A 99 15.84 -3.66 2.45
C ARG A 99 15.65 -2.46 3.38
N TYR A 100 15.11 -2.67 4.57
CA TYR A 100 14.77 -1.60 5.52
C TYR A 100 15.68 -1.64 6.74
N SER A 101 16.51 -0.60 6.86
CA SER A 101 17.43 -0.48 7.99
C SER A 101 16.67 -0.49 9.33
N GLY A 102 17.12 -1.35 10.24
CA GLY A 102 16.56 -1.49 11.59
C GLY A 102 15.21 -2.22 11.67
N LEU A 103 14.67 -2.72 10.54
CA LEU A 103 13.47 -3.55 10.55
C LEU A 103 13.86 -5.00 10.86
N THR A 104 13.36 -5.52 11.98
CA THR A 104 13.44 -6.93 12.33
C THR A 104 12.02 -7.45 12.48
N ILE A 105 11.69 -8.51 11.74
CA ILE A 105 10.37 -9.15 11.76
C ILE A 105 10.54 -10.63 12.12
N THR A 106 9.79 -11.07 13.12
CA THR A 106 9.69 -12.47 13.49
C THR A 106 9.15 -13.27 12.31
N LYS A 107 9.85 -14.35 11.95
CA LYS A 107 9.42 -15.27 10.90
C LYS A 107 8.45 -16.30 11.48
N ALA A 108 7.54 -16.76 10.65
CA ALA A 108 6.75 -17.96 10.95
C ALA A 108 7.71 -19.13 11.24
N GLU A 109 7.35 -19.97 12.21
CA GLU A 109 8.12 -21.15 12.55
C GLU A 109 8.10 -22.15 11.37
N ALA A 110 9.25 -22.73 11.06
CA ALA A 110 9.34 -23.75 10.01
C ALA A 110 8.51 -24.98 10.40
N ASP A 111 7.86 -25.59 9.40
CA ASP A 111 7.00 -26.78 9.56
C ASP A 111 5.80 -26.58 10.51
N THR A 112 5.46 -25.33 10.84
CA THR A 112 4.34 -24.96 11.70
C THR A 112 3.19 -24.38 10.88
N GLU A 113 1.98 -24.90 11.10
CA GLU A 113 0.75 -24.38 10.48
C GLU A 113 0.26 -23.09 11.16
N TYR A 114 -0.27 -22.18 10.33
CA TYR A 114 -0.87 -20.90 10.73
C TYR A 114 -2.16 -20.65 9.94
N HIS A 115 -3.19 -20.18 10.62
CA HIS A 115 -4.39 -19.66 9.97
C HIS A 115 -4.15 -18.22 9.50
N TRP A 116 -3.80 -18.05 8.22
CA TRP A 116 -3.40 -16.76 7.64
C TRP A 116 -4.41 -15.62 7.85
N PRO A 117 -5.74 -15.84 7.77
CA PRO A 117 -6.70 -14.79 8.12
C PRO A 117 -6.60 -14.33 9.57
N THR A 118 -6.32 -15.22 10.52
CA THR A 118 -6.09 -14.83 11.93
C THR A 118 -4.81 -14.00 12.07
N VAL A 119 -3.74 -14.35 11.34
CA VAL A 119 -2.48 -13.57 11.34
C VAL A 119 -2.74 -12.14 10.87
N VAL A 120 -3.40 -11.97 9.71
CA VAL A 120 -3.76 -10.65 9.17
C VAL A 120 -4.68 -9.90 10.14
N HIS A 121 -5.67 -10.59 10.71
CA HIS A 121 -6.59 -9.98 11.68
C HIS A 121 -5.85 -9.43 12.91
N ALA A 122 -4.92 -10.21 13.48
CA ALA A 122 -4.16 -9.84 14.65
C ALA A 122 -3.21 -8.65 14.40
N ILE A 123 -2.65 -8.54 13.19
CA ILE A 123 -1.81 -7.39 12.81
C ILE A 123 -2.64 -6.11 12.81
N TYR A 124 -3.77 -6.09 12.09
CA TYR A 124 -4.63 -4.91 12.03
C TYR A 124 -5.23 -4.56 13.39
N SER A 125 -5.72 -5.53 14.17
CA SER A 125 -6.27 -5.29 15.51
C SER A 125 -5.22 -4.76 16.50
N THR A 126 -3.94 -5.09 16.27
CA THR A 126 -2.81 -4.58 17.05
C THR A 126 -2.41 -3.17 16.62
N MET A 127 -2.33 -2.90 15.31
CA MET A 127 -1.76 -1.66 14.78
C MET A 127 -2.77 -0.52 14.71
N ILE A 128 -4.05 -0.78 14.40
CA ILE A 128 -5.07 0.29 14.26
C ILE A 128 -5.23 1.12 15.53
N PRO A 129 -5.37 0.55 16.75
CA PRO A 129 -5.48 1.34 17.96
C PRO A 129 -4.22 2.17 18.27
N ARG A 130 -3.06 1.78 17.74
CA ARG A 130 -1.79 2.49 17.93
C ARG A 130 -1.65 3.67 16.99
N PHE A 131 -2.01 3.50 15.71
CA PHE A 131 -2.09 4.63 14.79
C PHE A 131 -3.23 5.58 15.15
N PHE A 132 -4.39 5.05 15.54
CA PHE A 132 -5.57 5.85 15.85
C PHE A 132 -5.90 5.76 17.35
N PRO A 133 -5.14 6.43 18.23
CA PRO A 133 -5.40 6.38 19.67
C PRO A 133 -6.74 7.05 20.05
N ASN A 134 -7.25 7.93 19.19
CA ASN A 134 -8.48 8.70 19.39
C ASN A 134 -9.52 8.38 18.30
N ILE A 135 -9.96 7.12 18.20
CA ILE A 135 -11.05 6.74 17.27
C ILE A 135 -12.33 7.47 17.67
N HIS A 136 -12.94 8.15 16.70
CA HIS A 136 -14.18 8.90 16.90
C HIS A 136 -15.32 8.00 17.42
N SER A 137 -16.14 8.52 18.33
CA SER A 137 -17.21 7.77 19.00
C SER A 137 -18.25 7.18 18.04
N SER A 138 -18.46 7.80 16.87
CA SER A 138 -19.35 7.28 15.83
C SER A 138 -18.81 6.05 15.10
N VAL A 139 -17.55 5.66 15.33
CA VAL A 139 -16.88 4.52 14.68
C VAL A 139 -16.42 3.47 15.70
N SER A 140 -16.14 3.87 16.95
CA SER A 140 -15.53 2.99 17.96
C SER A 140 -16.30 1.69 18.19
N SER A 141 -17.65 1.71 18.22
CA SER A 141 -18.47 0.51 18.37
C SER A 141 -18.36 -0.44 17.17
N ARG A 142 -18.20 0.09 15.95
CA ARG A 142 -18.00 -0.70 14.74
C ARG A 142 -16.62 -1.36 14.71
N VAL A 143 -15.59 -0.68 15.22
CA VAL A 143 -14.25 -1.27 15.39
C VAL A 143 -14.30 -2.45 16.36
N SER A 144 -14.86 -2.26 17.55
CA SER A 144 -15.01 -3.34 18.55
C SER A 144 -15.89 -4.49 18.03
N GLY A 145 -16.93 -4.17 17.26
CA GLY A 145 -17.79 -5.14 16.60
C GLY A 145 -17.05 -5.99 15.57
N LEU A 146 -16.24 -5.36 14.71
CA LEU A 146 -15.41 -6.07 13.73
C LEU A 146 -14.40 -7.00 14.42
N ILE A 147 -13.73 -6.52 15.47
CA ILE A 147 -12.78 -7.33 16.25
C ILE A 147 -13.48 -8.56 16.83
N SER A 148 -14.60 -8.36 17.53
CA SER A 148 -15.36 -9.46 18.14
C SER A 148 -15.86 -10.47 17.11
N SER A 149 -16.34 -9.98 15.97
CA SER A 149 -16.85 -10.81 14.89
C SER A 149 -15.74 -11.66 14.25
N LEU A 150 -14.59 -11.08 13.93
CA LEU A 150 -13.48 -11.80 13.32
C LEU A 150 -12.81 -12.77 14.30
N ASN A 151 -12.66 -12.40 15.58
CA ASN A 151 -12.22 -13.32 16.62
C ASN A 151 -13.12 -14.56 16.69
N SER A 152 -14.45 -14.36 16.73
CA SER A 152 -15.41 -15.46 16.84
C SER A 152 -15.40 -16.35 15.59
N LYS A 153 -15.36 -15.73 14.40
CA LYS A 153 -15.29 -16.43 13.12
C LYS A 153 -14.04 -17.30 13.03
N TYR A 154 -12.87 -16.71 13.25
CA TYR A 154 -11.61 -17.42 13.05
C TYR A 154 -11.26 -18.39 14.17
N LEU A 155 -11.77 -18.18 15.38
CA LEU A 155 -11.71 -19.21 16.43
C LEU A 155 -12.54 -20.44 16.05
N ALA A 156 -13.73 -20.25 15.46
CA ALA A 156 -14.58 -21.34 15.00
C ALA A 156 -14.00 -22.07 13.76
N GLU A 157 -13.34 -21.34 12.86
CA GLU A 157 -12.72 -21.88 11.65
C GLU A 157 -11.43 -22.65 11.95
N ALA A 158 -10.53 -22.09 12.75
CA ALA A 158 -9.20 -22.66 12.99
C ALA A 158 -9.12 -23.61 14.20
N GLY A 159 -10.08 -23.51 15.13
CA GLY A 159 -9.96 -24.13 16.45
C GLY A 159 -8.99 -23.37 17.36
N GLU A 160 -9.05 -23.66 18.67
CA GLU A 160 -8.41 -22.86 19.71
C GLU A 160 -6.88 -22.80 19.59
N GLU A 161 -6.22 -23.93 19.35
CA GLU A 161 -4.75 -23.99 19.30
C GLU A 161 -4.20 -23.19 18.11
N LEU A 162 -4.69 -23.47 16.90
CA LEU A 162 -4.25 -22.82 15.67
C LEU A 162 -4.61 -21.32 15.69
N TYR A 163 -5.80 -20.96 16.18
CA TYR A 163 -6.19 -19.56 16.37
C TYR A 163 -5.21 -18.83 17.30
N ASN A 164 -4.95 -19.36 18.50
CA ASN A 164 -4.10 -18.70 19.49
C ASN A 164 -2.66 -18.52 18.98
N ARG A 165 -2.11 -19.54 18.32
CA ARG A 165 -0.78 -19.49 17.69
C ARG A 165 -0.72 -18.41 16.61
N SER A 166 -1.69 -18.40 15.71
CA SER A 166 -1.76 -17.47 14.58
C SER A 166 -1.98 -16.03 15.03
N TYR A 167 -2.86 -15.84 16.02
CA TYR A 167 -3.12 -14.53 16.60
C TYR A 167 -1.87 -14.01 17.31
N LYS A 168 -1.19 -14.86 18.08
CA LYS A 168 0.05 -14.47 18.76
C LYS A 168 1.14 -14.06 17.78
N PHE A 169 1.32 -14.83 16.70
CA PHE A 169 2.28 -14.52 15.66
C PHE A 169 1.98 -13.18 14.97
N GLY A 170 0.74 -12.98 14.51
CA GLY A 170 0.34 -11.70 13.89
C GLY A 170 0.45 -10.51 14.85
N GLN A 171 0.12 -10.69 16.12
CA GLN A 171 0.33 -9.66 17.15
C GLN A 171 1.81 -9.30 17.30
N THR A 172 2.71 -10.29 17.36
CA THR A 172 4.15 -10.05 17.46
C THR A 172 4.65 -9.23 16.27
N VAL A 173 4.32 -9.63 15.03
CA VAL A 173 4.74 -8.90 13.83
C VAL A 173 4.16 -7.48 13.79
N GLY A 174 2.90 -7.30 14.18
CA GLY A 174 2.27 -5.98 14.27
C GLY A 174 2.95 -5.05 15.28
N LEU A 175 3.44 -5.59 16.40
CA LEU A 175 4.21 -4.83 17.40
C LEU A 175 5.59 -4.47 16.89
N GLU A 176 6.30 -5.40 16.25
CA GLU A 176 7.63 -5.14 15.68
C GLU A 176 7.58 -4.05 14.59
N MET A 177 6.57 -4.10 13.72
CA MET A 177 6.35 -3.05 12.72
C MET A 177 5.98 -1.71 13.36
N TRP A 178 5.19 -1.71 14.43
CA TRP A 178 4.91 -0.50 15.20
C TRP A 178 6.18 0.10 15.83
N ASP A 179 7.01 -0.74 16.44
CA ASP A 179 8.26 -0.30 17.06
C ASP A 179 9.20 0.28 16.00
N TRP A 180 9.34 -0.37 14.85
CA TRP A 180 10.10 0.18 13.72
C TRP A 180 9.50 1.49 13.19
N SER A 181 8.17 1.60 13.13
CA SER A 181 7.47 2.84 12.76
C SER A 181 7.80 3.99 13.71
N THR A 182 8.00 3.75 15.00
CA THR A 182 8.33 4.80 15.99
C THR A 182 9.72 5.40 15.79
N THR A 183 10.63 4.68 15.11
CA THR A 183 12.00 5.16 14.84
C THR A 183 12.06 6.19 13.70
N ASP A 184 10.98 6.39 12.95
CA ASP A 184 10.85 7.46 11.96
C ASP A 184 10.41 8.75 12.67
N ALA A 185 11.41 9.51 13.11
CA ALA A 185 11.24 10.71 13.93
C ALA A 185 10.36 11.80 13.30
N VAL A 186 10.22 11.80 11.97
CA VAL A 186 9.37 12.77 11.26
C VAL A 186 7.97 12.20 11.07
N GLY A 187 7.86 10.96 10.59
CA GLY A 187 6.59 10.38 10.18
C GLY A 187 5.71 9.88 11.32
N HIS A 188 6.29 9.36 12.41
CA HIS A 188 5.54 8.70 13.49
C HIS A 188 4.48 9.61 14.12
N ASP A 189 4.89 10.81 14.53
CA ASP A 189 4.07 11.74 15.30
C ASP A 189 3.59 12.95 14.48
N HIS A 190 3.78 12.93 13.15
CA HIS A 190 3.40 14.06 12.30
C HIS A 190 1.93 14.45 12.45
N TYR A 191 1.04 13.46 12.69
CA TYR A 191 -0.39 13.71 12.87
C TYR A 191 -0.72 14.58 14.10
N LYS A 192 0.18 14.66 15.09
CA LYS A 192 -0.03 15.47 16.31
C LYS A 192 0.14 16.97 16.05
N ASP A 193 1.03 17.34 15.12
CA ASP A 193 1.29 18.72 14.72
C ASP A 193 1.55 18.81 13.21
N PRO A 194 0.49 18.76 12.37
CA PRO A 194 0.64 18.77 10.92
C PRO A 194 1.10 20.11 10.34
N PHE A 195 1.04 21.20 11.11
CA PHE A 195 1.46 22.54 10.67
C PHE A 195 2.92 22.84 11.05
N GLY A 196 3.36 22.37 12.21
CA GLY A 196 4.73 22.52 12.67
C GLY A 196 5.16 23.99 12.80
N THR A 197 6.46 24.23 12.57
CA THR A 197 7.11 25.53 12.81
C THR A 197 7.50 26.28 11.53
N TYR A 198 7.10 25.80 10.35
CA TYR A 198 7.45 26.44 9.09
C TYR A 198 6.78 27.81 8.94
N SER A 199 7.57 28.85 8.67
CA SER A 199 7.06 30.19 8.35
C SER A 199 7.00 30.37 6.84
N TRP A 200 5.79 30.54 6.30
CA TRP A 200 5.62 30.87 4.89
C TRP A 200 6.10 32.29 4.58
N GLN A 201 5.96 33.23 5.53
CA GLN A 201 6.42 34.61 5.39
C GLN A 201 7.94 34.67 5.20
N ALA A 202 8.71 33.89 5.97
CA ALA A 202 10.16 33.82 5.82
C ALA A 202 10.59 33.27 4.44
N ASN A 203 9.74 32.45 3.81
CA ASN A 203 9.97 31.81 2.52
C ASN A 203 9.25 32.50 1.34
N PHE A 204 8.50 33.58 1.60
CA PHE A 204 7.88 34.39 0.58
C PHE A 204 8.91 35.37 0.01
N LYS A 205 9.41 35.09 -1.20
CA LYS A 205 10.48 35.88 -1.85
C LYS A 205 9.95 36.85 -2.91
N GLY A 206 8.65 36.85 -3.15
CA GLY A 206 7.99 37.71 -4.12
C GLY A 206 6.80 37.03 -4.78
N PRO A 207 6.21 37.68 -5.80
CA PRO A 207 5.15 37.11 -6.62
C PRO A 207 5.55 35.75 -7.21
N GLY A 208 4.60 34.83 -7.34
CA GLY A 208 4.87 33.43 -7.74
C GLY A 208 5.07 32.50 -6.56
N ASN A 209 5.44 33.00 -5.38
CA ASN A 209 5.59 32.16 -4.18
C ASN A 209 4.26 31.91 -3.47
N TRP A 210 4.13 30.72 -2.88
CA TRP A 210 2.98 30.35 -2.08
C TRP A 210 2.76 31.28 -0.88
N LYS A 211 1.49 31.61 -0.66
CA LYS A 211 0.94 32.20 0.57
C LYS A 211 -0.42 31.55 0.87
N PRO A 212 -0.92 31.61 2.12
CA PRO A 212 -2.25 31.13 2.47
C PRO A 212 -3.35 31.74 1.61
N THR A 213 -4.41 30.97 1.39
CA THR A 213 -5.60 31.36 0.62
C THR A 213 -6.85 31.14 1.48
N GLU A 214 -7.77 32.10 1.49
CA GLU A 214 -9.03 32.03 2.23
C GLU A 214 -10.04 31.07 1.55
N PRO A 215 -10.86 30.30 2.29
CA PRO A 215 -10.95 30.20 3.76
C PRO A 215 -10.04 29.11 4.37
N GLY A 216 -8.96 28.75 3.67
CA GLY A 216 -8.02 27.71 4.10
C GLY A 216 -7.20 28.11 5.33
N PRO A 217 -6.38 27.18 5.87
CA PRO A 217 -5.55 27.47 7.03
C PRO A 217 -4.52 28.56 6.73
N ASP A 218 -4.23 29.37 7.75
CA ASP A 218 -3.23 30.46 7.72
C ASP A 218 -1.78 29.96 7.78
N LYS A 219 -1.60 28.66 8.05
CA LYS A 219 -0.31 27.96 8.09
C LYS A 219 -0.28 26.82 7.07
N PRO A 220 0.88 26.58 6.42
CA PRO A 220 1.01 25.46 5.49
C PRO A 220 1.13 24.13 6.24
N MET A 221 0.55 23.08 5.68
CA MET A 221 0.58 21.72 6.25
C MET A 221 1.70 20.87 5.66
N GLY A 222 2.41 20.13 6.52
CA GLY A 222 3.34 19.08 6.08
C GLY A 222 4.71 19.57 5.65
N ALA A 223 5.20 20.70 6.17
CA ALA A 223 6.47 21.29 5.74
C ALA A 223 7.70 20.40 5.87
N VAL A 224 7.66 19.47 6.82
CA VAL A 224 8.72 18.49 7.04
C VAL A 224 8.44 17.14 6.39
N TYR A 225 7.28 16.96 5.74
CA TYR A 225 6.81 15.65 5.30
C TYR A 225 7.70 15.00 4.22
N GLY A 226 8.44 15.81 3.46
CA GLY A 226 9.47 15.32 2.53
C GLY A 226 10.62 14.54 3.20
N LYS A 227 10.74 14.61 4.53
CA LYS A 227 11.77 13.92 5.33
C LYS A 227 11.26 12.63 5.98
N VAL A 228 9.99 12.27 5.78
CA VAL A 228 9.44 10.99 6.24
C VAL A 228 10.14 9.84 5.54
N ARG A 229 10.29 8.71 6.25
CA ARG A 229 10.88 7.48 5.69
C ARG A 229 10.10 7.02 4.45
N THR A 230 10.84 6.74 3.38
CA THR A 230 10.31 6.16 2.13
C THR A 230 10.53 4.65 2.11
N PHE A 231 9.79 3.97 1.24
CA PHE A 231 9.90 2.52 1.03
C PHE A 231 10.75 2.16 -0.19
N ALA A 232 10.51 2.82 -1.32
CA ALA A 232 11.12 2.53 -2.61
C ALA A 232 11.87 3.72 -3.20
N ILE A 233 11.33 4.93 -3.08
CA ILE A 233 11.95 6.12 -3.69
C ILE A 233 13.20 6.56 -2.91
N THR A 234 14.22 7.01 -3.64
CA THR A 234 15.45 7.57 -3.09
C THR A 234 15.35 9.08 -2.87
N GLU A 235 16.34 9.71 -2.22
CA GLU A 235 16.36 11.17 -2.04
C GLU A 235 16.31 11.93 -3.37
N THR A 236 16.93 11.41 -4.44
CA THR A 236 16.91 12.04 -5.76
C THR A 236 15.55 11.94 -6.45
N ASP A 237 14.73 10.96 -6.08
CA ASP A 237 13.40 10.75 -6.66
C ASP A 237 12.33 11.64 -6.00
N LYS A 238 12.64 12.29 -4.86
CA LYS A 238 11.70 13.14 -4.11
C LYS A 238 11.44 14.49 -4.77
N ILE A 239 12.21 14.87 -5.80
CA ILE A 239 12.04 16.13 -6.51
C ILE A 239 11.47 15.81 -7.90
N CYS A 240 10.24 16.24 -8.16
CA CYS A 240 9.63 16.11 -9.48
C CYS A 240 10.30 17.05 -10.50
N LEU A 241 9.97 16.92 -11.79
CA LEU A 241 10.47 17.86 -12.80
C LEU A 241 10.10 19.30 -12.43
N PRO A 242 11.01 20.26 -12.66
CA PRO A 242 10.80 21.61 -12.21
C PRO A 242 9.62 22.24 -12.95
N PRO A 243 8.98 23.22 -12.30
CA PRO A 243 8.00 24.09 -12.90
C PRO A 243 8.31 24.54 -14.34
N SER A 244 9.56 24.96 -14.57
CA SER A 244 10.06 25.42 -15.86
C SER A 244 10.07 24.35 -16.97
N ALA A 245 10.01 23.07 -16.63
CA ALA A 245 9.91 21.98 -17.61
C ALA A 245 8.53 21.90 -18.27
N TYR A 246 7.51 22.50 -17.64
CA TYR A 246 6.15 22.46 -18.14
C TYR A 246 5.67 23.83 -18.62
N TYR A 247 5.90 24.93 -17.87
CA TYR A 247 5.32 26.25 -18.20
C TYR A 247 5.68 27.43 -17.25
N MET A 248 6.59 27.27 -16.26
CA MET A 248 6.55 28.11 -15.03
C MET A 248 7.78 29.00 -14.80
N GLN A 249 8.10 29.89 -15.75
CA GLN A 249 8.68 31.18 -15.33
C GLN A 249 7.51 32.06 -14.90
N TYR A 250 7.52 32.55 -13.65
CA TYR A 250 6.50 33.49 -13.19
C TYR A 250 6.42 34.68 -14.15
N SER A 251 5.22 35.03 -14.59
CA SER A 251 5.00 36.18 -15.45
C SER A 251 3.58 36.70 -15.29
N GLU A 252 3.42 38.02 -15.31
CA GLU A 252 2.13 38.70 -15.39
C GLU A 252 1.80 39.15 -16.81
N ASP A 253 2.69 38.89 -17.78
CA ASP A 253 2.44 39.21 -19.20
C ASP A 253 1.24 38.38 -19.69
N PRO A 254 0.16 39.01 -20.20
CA PRO A 254 -0.98 38.30 -20.79
C PRO A 254 -0.62 37.37 -21.96
N LYS A 255 0.57 37.53 -22.56
CA LYS A 255 1.09 36.66 -23.62
C LYS A 255 1.93 35.49 -23.10
N SER A 256 2.14 35.38 -21.79
CA SER A 256 2.93 34.30 -21.21
C SER A 256 2.16 32.97 -21.11
N GLU A 257 2.91 31.87 -21.07
CA GLU A 257 2.35 30.54 -20.78
C GLU A 257 1.75 30.49 -19.36
N TYR A 258 2.40 31.15 -18.40
CA TYR A 258 1.93 31.24 -17.01
C TYR A 258 0.53 31.88 -16.92
N TYR A 259 0.33 33.03 -17.57
CA TYR A 259 -0.96 33.69 -17.66
C TYR A 259 -2.00 32.80 -18.36
N SER A 260 -1.61 32.13 -19.45
CA SER A 260 -2.50 31.26 -20.24
C SER A 260 -3.07 30.11 -19.40
N GLN A 261 -2.30 29.56 -18.46
CA GLN A 261 -2.79 28.52 -17.55
C GLN A 261 -3.70 29.02 -16.45
N ALA A 262 -3.40 30.19 -15.89
CA ALA A 262 -4.32 30.84 -14.97
C ALA A 262 -5.67 31.13 -15.65
N LEU A 263 -5.63 31.61 -16.92
CA LEU A 263 -6.82 31.82 -17.72
C LEU A 263 -7.58 30.51 -18.00
N GLN A 264 -6.87 29.39 -18.22
CA GLN A 264 -7.50 28.08 -18.36
C GLN A 264 -8.27 27.69 -17.10
N VAL A 265 -7.68 27.87 -15.91
CA VAL A 265 -8.35 27.59 -14.63
C VAL A 265 -9.57 28.50 -14.44
N TYR A 266 -9.41 29.81 -14.71
CA TYR A 266 -10.48 30.80 -14.60
C TYR A 266 -11.67 30.47 -15.52
N THR A 267 -11.40 30.25 -16.82
CA THR A 267 -12.44 29.95 -17.81
C THR A 267 -13.15 28.63 -17.53
N LYS A 268 -12.43 27.62 -17.02
CA LYS A 268 -13.03 26.34 -16.62
C LYS A 268 -13.99 26.49 -15.44
N ASN A 269 -13.67 27.39 -14.50
CA ASN A 269 -14.54 27.70 -13.36
C ASN A 269 -15.78 28.50 -13.78
N ALA A 270 -15.61 29.50 -14.66
CA ALA A 270 -16.71 30.38 -15.09
C ALA A 270 -17.81 29.68 -15.93
N ALA A 271 -17.52 28.50 -16.49
CA ALA A 271 -18.44 27.74 -17.34
C ALA A 271 -18.52 26.25 -16.91
N SER A 272 -18.54 25.99 -15.60
CA SER A 272 -18.63 24.63 -15.09
C SER A 272 -20.02 24.02 -15.34
N SER A 273 -20.03 22.83 -15.95
CA SER A 273 -21.22 21.98 -15.96
C SER A 273 -21.31 21.21 -14.64
N TYR A 274 -22.52 20.77 -14.26
CA TYR A 274 -22.73 19.88 -13.10
C TYR A 274 -21.74 18.70 -13.05
N LEU A 275 -21.49 18.03 -14.18
CA LEU A 275 -20.55 16.89 -14.22
C LEU A 275 -19.12 17.29 -13.83
N VAL A 276 -18.67 18.48 -14.24
CA VAL A 276 -17.32 18.99 -13.93
C VAL A 276 -17.21 19.32 -12.44
N GLU A 277 -18.24 19.95 -11.88
CA GLU A 277 -18.32 20.24 -10.43
C GLU A 277 -18.32 18.96 -9.62
N TRP A 278 -19.18 18.01 -9.99
CA TRP A 278 -19.29 16.73 -9.32
C TRP A 278 -17.99 15.92 -9.37
N ILE A 279 -17.28 15.91 -10.50
CA ILE A 279 -15.94 15.28 -10.60
C ILE A 279 -14.95 15.95 -9.65
N GLY A 280 -14.96 17.29 -9.58
CA GLY A 280 -14.11 18.05 -8.66
C GLY A 280 -14.40 17.72 -7.20
N GLU A 281 -15.68 17.66 -6.81
CA GLU A 281 -16.10 17.29 -5.47
C GLU A 281 -15.77 15.83 -5.14
N TYR A 282 -15.99 14.91 -6.08
CA TYR A 282 -15.74 13.48 -5.89
C TYR A 282 -14.27 13.17 -5.59
N TRP A 283 -13.34 13.84 -6.30
CA TRP A 283 -11.90 13.64 -6.14
C TRP A 283 -11.24 14.61 -5.15
N SER A 284 -12.00 15.55 -4.59
CA SER A 284 -11.48 16.53 -3.63
C SER A 284 -10.91 15.82 -2.41
N ASP A 285 -11.68 14.92 -1.81
CA ASP A 285 -11.29 14.17 -0.59
C ASP A 285 -10.71 15.08 0.52
N ASP A 286 -11.10 16.36 0.53
CA ASP A 286 -10.63 17.40 1.46
C ASP A 286 -11.77 17.92 2.36
N LEU A 287 -12.99 17.38 2.23
CA LEU A 287 -14.10 17.64 3.14
C LEU A 287 -13.99 16.74 4.38
N LEU A 288 -13.41 17.30 5.44
CA LEU A 288 -13.22 16.65 6.74
C LEU A 288 -14.54 16.08 7.28
N ASN A 289 -14.48 14.92 7.93
CA ASN A 289 -15.61 14.18 8.51
C ASN A 289 -16.66 13.65 7.49
N LEU A 290 -16.62 14.10 6.24
CA LEU A 290 -17.50 13.61 5.17
C LEU A 290 -16.82 12.52 4.35
N THR A 291 -15.61 12.79 3.89
CA THR A 291 -14.79 11.89 3.05
C THR A 291 -13.58 11.39 3.84
N PHE A 292 -12.92 10.31 3.42
CA PHE A 292 -11.53 10.00 3.83
C PHE A 292 -10.55 10.82 2.97
N SER A 293 -9.24 10.78 3.25
CA SER A 293 -8.25 11.55 2.50
C SER A 293 -7.89 10.98 1.11
N PRO A 294 -7.24 11.76 0.22
CA PRO A 294 -6.99 11.33 -1.16
C PRO A 294 -6.12 10.08 -1.30
N GLY A 295 -5.19 9.82 -0.37
CA GLY A 295 -4.36 8.62 -0.39
C GLY A 295 -5.19 7.34 -0.19
N PRO A 296 -5.92 7.21 0.93
CA PRO A 296 -6.83 6.09 1.19
C PRO A 296 -7.88 5.82 0.10
N ARG A 297 -8.25 6.78 -0.75
CA ARG A 297 -9.10 6.56 -1.94
C ARG A 297 -8.62 5.40 -2.81
N TRP A 298 -7.31 5.25 -2.97
CA TRP A 298 -6.74 4.18 -3.78
C TRP A 298 -6.87 2.81 -3.12
N ILE A 299 -6.96 2.74 -1.80
CA ILE A 299 -7.34 1.51 -1.08
C ILE A 299 -8.83 1.23 -1.26
N ALA A 300 -9.69 2.25 -1.24
CA ALA A 300 -11.12 2.08 -1.53
C ALA A 300 -11.37 1.54 -2.96
N VAL A 301 -10.55 1.97 -3.93
CA VAL A 301 -10.56 1.42 -5.30
C VAL A 301 -10.02 -0.02 -5.31
N ALA A 302 -8.87 -0.29 -4.66
CA ALA A 302 -8.31 -1.63 -4.57
C ALA A 302 -9.29 -2.64 -3.93
N ASN A 303 -10.00 -2.24 -2.88
CA ASN A 303 -11.07 -3.04 -2.27
C ASN A 303 -12.15 -3.44 -3.29
N GLN A 304 -12.54 -2.53 -4.19
CA GLN A 304 -13.54 -2.84 -5.22
C GLN A 304 -13.00 -3.85 -6.23
N ILE A 305 -11.77 -3.66 -6.71
CA ILE A 305 -11.14 -4.57 -7.67
C ILE A 305 -10.97 -5.96 -7.08
N ILE A 306 -10.47 -6.09 -5.85
CA ILE A 306 -10.30 -7.38 -5.18
C ILE A 306 -11.63 -8.14 -5.05
N ASN A 307 -12.73 -7.42 -4.78
CA ASN A 307 -14.06 -8.04 -4.72
C ASN A 307 -14.61 -8.44 -6.09
N ILE A 308 -14.42 -7.62 -7.12
CA ILE A 308 -14.86 -7.89 -8.50
C ILE A 308 -14.12 -9.11 -9.06
N GLU A 309 -12.80 -9.15 -8.89
CA GLU A 309 -11.94 -10.22 -9.38
C GLU A 309 -11.98 -11.47 -8.49
N LYS A 310 -12.69 -11.40 -7.35
CA LYS A 310 -12.76 -12.47 -6.33
C LYS A 310 -11.36 -12.97 -5.94
N SER A 311 -10.43 -12.03 -5.75
CA SER A 311 -9.04 -12.37 -5.47
C SER A 311 -8.87 -13.10 -4.14
N ASN A 312 -7.86 -13.95 -4.06
CA ASN A 312 -7.47 -14.63 -2.83
C ASN A 312 -6.69 -13.69 -1.89
N LEU A 313 -6.42 -14.17 -0.67
CA LEU A 313 -5.73 -13.40 0.36
C LEU A 313 -4.32 -13.00 -0.07
N GLU A 314 -3.58 -13.89 -0.74
CA GLU A 314 -2.22 -13.63 -1.24
C GLU A 314 -2.17 -12.43 -2.18
N THR A 315 -3.05 -12.41 -3.18
CA THR A 315 -3.18 -11.29 -4.12
C THR A 315 -3.56 -10.00 -3.40
N ALA A 316 -4.48 -10.08 -2.44
CA ALA A 316 -4.95 -8.91 -1.71
C ALA A 316 -3.86 -8.29 -0.83
N ILE A 317 -3.12 -9.09 -0.04
CA ILE A 317 -2.05 -8.56 0.81
C ILE A 317 -0.91 -7.97 0.00
N GLU A 318 -0.54 -8.59 -1.13
CA GLU A 318 0.48 -8.06 -2.03
C GLU A 318 0.04 -6.71 -2.62
N ALA A 319 -1.19 -6.64 -3.12
CA ALA A 319 -1.75 -5.43 -3.71
C ALA A 319 -1.82 -4.28 -2.68
N TYR A 320 -2.30 -4.55 -1.46
CA TYR A 320 -2.39 -3.54 -0.42
C TYR A 320 -1.02 -3.09 0.09
N ALA A 321 -0.05 -3.99 0.23
CA ALA A 321 1.33 -3.64 0.58
C ALA A 321 1.92 -2.68 -0.45
N LYS A 322 1.91 -3.07 -1.75
CA LYS A 322 2.42 -2.22 -2.84
C LYS A 322 1.70 -0.87 -2.90
N CYS A 323 0.37 -0.88 -2.82
CA CYS A 323 -0.43 0.34 -2.89
C CYS A 323 -0.12 1.27 -1.71
N GLY A 324 -0.17 0.79 -0.46
CA GLY A 324 0.12 1.59 0.72
C GLY A 324 1.54 2.18 0.72
N MET A 325 2.54 1.36 0.37
CA MET A 325 3.94 1.80 0.29
C MET A 325 4.15 2.85 -0.80
N ALA A 326 3.57 2.64 -1.99
CA ALA A 326 3.65 3.61 -3.09
C ALA A 326 2.95 4.93 -2.75
N LEU A 327 1.79 4.88 -2.07
CA LEU A 327 1.07 6.08 -1.63
C LEU A 327 1.86 6.88 -0.60
N ASN A 328 2.54 6.21 0.34
CA ASN A 328 3.44 6.90 1.28
C ASN A 328 4.55 7.64 0.52
N ASP A 329 5.24 6.94 -0.38
CA ASP A 329 6.35 7.52 -1.14
C ASP A 329 5.89 8.67 -2.03
N ALA A 330 4.73 8.54 -2.68
CA ALA A 330 4.11 9.61 -3.44
C ALA A 330 3.82 10.83 -2.56
N ALA A 331 3.34 10.64 -1.32
CA ALA A 331 3.15 11.73 -0.37
C ALA A 331 4.49 12.35 0.05
N VAL A 332 5.53 11.57 0.31
CA VAL A 332 6.85 12.13 0.66
C VAL A 332 7.41 12.97 -0.49
N GLY A 333 7.45 12.43 -1.72
CA GLY A 333 7.96 13.14 -2.89
C GLY A 333 7.14 14.38 -3.26
N CYS A 334 5.81 14.27 -3.21
CA CYS A 334 4.93 15.40 -3.50
C CYS A 334 5.12 16.54 -2.50
N TRP A 335 5.22 16.25 -1.20
CA TRP A 335 5.45 17.29 -0.19
C TRP A 335 6.85 17.87 -0.27
N ASN A 336 7.87 17.04 -0.49
CA ASN A 336 9.23 17.54 -0.73
C ASN A 336 9.26 18.53 -1.90
N SER A 337 8.64 18.17 -3.03
CA SER A 337 8.56 19.03 -4.22
C SER A 337 7.75 20.31 -3.99
N LYS A 338 6.63 20.24 -3.27
CA LYS A 338 5.81 21.43 -2.94
C LYS A 338 6.61 22.49 -2.19
N TYR A 339 7.40 22.08 -1.20
CA TYR A 339 8.21 23.01 -0.42
C TYR A 339 9.53 23.39 -1.11
N TYR A 340 10.05 22.54 -1.99
CA TYR A 340 11.20 22.88 -2.83
C TYR A 340 10.87 23.97 -3.86
N TYR A 341 9.74 23.88 -4.55
CA TYR A 341 9.34 24.84 -5.59
C TYR A 341 8.50 26.02 -5.08
N ASN A 342 7.79 25.85 -3.96
CA ASN A 342 7.05 26.90 -3.26
C ASN A 342 6.13 27.75 -4.14
N ILE A 343 5.35 27.13 -5.02
CA ILE A 343 4.56 27.80 -6.06
C ILE A 343 3.21 28.28 -5.51
N GLU A 344 2.78 29.49 -5.90
CA GLU A 344 1.46 30.03 -5.58
C GLU A 344 0.30 29.19 -6.13
N ARG A 345 -0.87 29.31 -5.49
CA ARG A 345 -2.12 28.71 -5.98
C ARG A 345 -2.69 29.56 -7.13
N PRO A 346 -3.42 28.97 -8.10
CA PRO A 346 -4.12 29.74 -9.13
C PRO A 346 -5.03 30.84 -8.58
N ASP A 347 -5.71 30.59 -7.46
CA ASP A 347 -6.57 31.58 -6.77
C ASP A 347 -5.82 32.88 -6.43
N THR A 348 -4.59 32.76 -5.91
CA THR A 348 -3.74 33.91 -5.58
C THR A 348 -3.38 34.72 -6.80
N TYR A 349 -3.11 34.08 -7.94
CA TYR A 349 -2.71 34.75 -9.16
C TYR A 349 -3.91 35.42 -9.85
N ILE A 350 -5.04 34.71 -9.98
CA ILE A 350 -6.25 35.17 -10.67
C ILE A 350 -6.89 36.40 -10.00
N LYS A 351 -6.74 36.53 -8.68
CA LYS A 351 -7.30 37.66 -7.91
C LYS A 351 -6.45 38.94 -7.94
N LYS A 352 -5.26 38.91 -8.55
CA LYS A 352 -4.46 40.12 -8.80
C LYS A 352 -5.11 40.94 -9.91
#